data_AF-A0A9D5RC43-F1
#
_entry.id   AF-A0A9D5RC43-F1
#
_cell.length_a   1.000
_cell.length_b   1.000
_cell.length_c   1.000
_cell.angle_alpha   90.00
_cell.angle_beta   90.00
_cell.angle_gamma   90.00
#
_symmetry.space_group_name_H-M   'P 1'
#
loop_
_entity.id
_entity.type
_entity.pdbx_description
1 polymer ?
#
loop_
_entity_poly.entity_id
_entity_poly.type
_entity_poly.pdbx_seq_one_letter_code
_entity_poly.pdbx_strand_id
1 'polypeptide(L)'
;MKKSLALLLALCMLLASIPVLAEENAAGSTSESAAGTWYLVVFGLTAGTFNLIEDGTFAMEVSANSVEKKMEGTWTQDQDQITLTIDGKPAVLVLDGSSLTFDPANLVTIGLDQTTMAVPGTDLSMIAGLIRISREPGKLTMAELTAYQEAGTLPEGKTQEEMDAIQQEMMIALMTLLGSTGGTTEETAGPELTVVEDNFYVREEYGTQEGVYFAKVQNDNDSVVYLSSGSLVLMDADKNVIGQTEFLEITGSCYLEPGEATFISLSADLAEGTVADSYTVHLTTTLRPYETDTILPVTAAELRVKKEYGPAYYAAATLTNPTDKPMAFISVVMAVKDSAGKLIALTVNGLYQNELAAGSSVTLINSLSDSAVEYCTDNGTTPAQVEAFAWVSVI
;
A
#
# COMPACT_ATOMS: atom_id res chain seq x y z
N MET A 1 -75.82 0.49 8.89
CA MET A 1 -75.38 1.91 8.96
C MET A 1 -74.72 2.33 10.29
N LYS A 2 -74.90 1.65 11.43
CA LYS A 2 -74.21 2.01 12.69
C LYS A 2 -72.83 1.35 12.92
N LYS A 3 -72.47 0.31 12.16
CA LYS A 3 -71.16 -0.36 12.24
C LYS A 3 -70.07 0.27 11.35
N SER A 4 -70.45 1.06 10.35
CA SER A 4 -69.53 1.80 9.47
C SER A 4 -69.05 3.13 10.08
N LEU A 5 -69.83 3.74 10.98
CA LEU A 5 -69.45 4.99 11.66
C LEU A 5 -68.46 4.75 12.83
N ALA A 6 -68.54 3.58 13.48
CA ALA A 6 -67.61 3.20 14.55
C ALA A 6 -66.22 2.83 14.03
N LEU A 7 -66.13 2.27 12.82
CA LEU A 7 -64.85 1.96 12.16
C LEU A 7 -64.14 3.24 11.68
N LEU A 8 -64.90 4.26 11.26
CA LEU A 8 -64.36 5.56 10.84
C LEU A 8 -63.84 6.36 12.05
N LEU A 9 -64.54 6.34 13.19
CA LEU A 9 -64.06 7.00 14.42
C LEU A 9 -62.82 6.31 15.02
N ALA A 10 -62.73 4.98 14.93
CA ALA A 10 -61.53 4.24 15.37
C ALA A 10 -60.33 4.51 14.46
N LEU A 11 -60.53 4.69 13.16
CA LEU A 11 -59.49 5.08 12.21
C LEU A 11 -59.01 6.52 12.43
N CYS A 12 -59.91 7.45 12.77
CA CYS A 12 -59.54 8.84 13.09
C CYS A 12 -58.78 8.99 14.43
N MET A 13 -59.02 8.13 15.42
CA MET A 13 -58.24 8.15 16.67
C MET A 13 -56.88 7.44 16.54
N LEU A 14 -56.75 6.46 15.63
CA LEU A 14 -55.46 5.85 15.30
C LEU A 14 -54.54 6.82 14.53
N LEU A 15 -55.12 7.69 13.68
CA LEU A 15 -54.37 8.72 12.96
C LEU A 15 -53.94 9.91 13.85
N ALA A 16 -54.51 10.07 15.05
CA ALA A 16 -54.14 11.13 15.99
C ALA A 16 -53.08 10.71 17.03
N SER A 17 -52.60 9.46 16.98
CA SER A 17 -51.60 8.92 17.91
C SER A 17 -50.31 8.42 17.23
N ILE A 18 -50.19 8.60 15.92
CA ILE A 18 -48.88 8.57 15.26
C ILE A 18 -48.20 9.89 15.65
N PRO A 19 -47.01 9.89 16.26
CA PRO A 19 -46.26 11.12 16.43
C PRO A 19 -46.09 11.75 15.05
N VAL A 20 -46.70 12.92 14.90
CA VAL A 20 -46.38 13.90 13.87
C VAL A 20 -44.89 14.15 13.99
N LEU A 21 -44.09 13.50 13.14
CA LEU A 21 -42.79 14.07 12.76
C LEU A 21 -43.16 15.28 11.90
N ALA A 22 -43.14 16.42 12.58
CA ALA A 22 -43.50 17.70 12.04
C ALA A 22 -42.66 18.00 10.82
N GLU A 23 -43.34 18.28 9.69
CA GLU A 23 -42.91 19.35 8.80
C GLU A 23 -42.89 20.66 9.62
N GLU A 24 -41.80 20.93 10.34
CA GLU A 24 -41.38 22.31 10.53
C GLU A 24 -40.63 22.72 9.26
N ASN A 25 -41.42 23.22 8.31
CA ASN A 25 -40.95 24.22 7.37
C ASN A 25 -40.56 25.48 8.16
N ALA A 26 -39.39 25.44 8.80
CA ALA A 26 -38.65 26.62 9.16
C ALA A 26 -38.13 27.23 7.85
N ALA A 27 -38.59 28.44 7.56
CA ALA A 27 -38.22 29.22 6.41
C ALA A 27 -36.69 29.25 6.22
N GLY A 28 -36.21 28.69 5.10
CA GLY A 28 -34.84 28.90 4.63
C GLY A 28 -34.03 27.67 4.22
N SER A 29 -34.57 26.44 4.22
CA SER A 29 -33.83 25.24 3.79
C SER A 29 -34.58 24.50 2.69
N THR A 30 -34.14 24.65 1.43
CA THR A 30 -34.45 23.73 0.35
C THR A 30 -33.43 22.60 0.39
N SER A 31 -33.54 21.68 1.36
CA SER A 31 -32.68 20.49 1.35
C SER A 31 -33.14 19.58 0.20
N GLU A 32 -32.28 19.40 -0.81
CA GLU A 32 -32.53 18.47 -1.91
C GLU A 32 -32.77 17.05 -1.36
N SER A 33 -33.73 16.34 -1.93
CA SER A 33 -33.99 14.94 -1.57
C SER A 33 -32.78 14.08 -1.93
N ALA A 34 -32.31 13.27 -0.99
CA ALA A 34 -31.21 12.35 -1.23
C ALA A 34 -31.61 11.13 -2.08
N ALA A 35 -32.90 10.90 -2.33
CA ALA A 35 -33.38 9.75 -3.09
C ALA A 35 -32.77 9.68 -4.52
N GLY A 36 -32.58 8.47 -5.02
CA GLY A 36 -32.07 8.15 -6.35
C GLY A 36 -30.75 7.38 -6.32
N THR A 37 -30.15 7.23 -7.50
CA THR A 37 -28.88 6.52 -7.68
C THR A 37 -27.69 7.42 -7.37
N TRP A 38 -26.71 6.80 -6.74
CA TRP A 38 -25.41 7.34 -6.39
C TRP A 38 -24.33 6.32 -6.74
N TYR A 39 -23.12 6.81 -6.97
CA TYR A 39 -21.96 6.02 -7.33
C TYR A 39 -20.90 6.15 -6.25
N LEU A 40 -20.41 5.01 -5.78
CA LEU A 40 -19.21 4.96 -4.95
C LEU A 40 -18.01 5.13 -5.87
N VAL A 41 -17.33 6.26 -5.75
CA VAL A 41 -16.19 6.64 -6.58
C VAL A 41 -14.93 6.65 -5.72
N VAL A 42 -13.89 5.93 -6.15
CA VAL A 42 -12.60 5.82 -5.47
C VAL A 42 -11.51 6.10 -6.49
N PHE A 43 -10.66 7.11 -6.28
CA PHE A 43 -9.65 7.54 -7.27
C PHE A 43 -10.26 7.88 -8.65
N GLY A 44 -11.50 8.37 -8.70
CA GLY A 44 -12.19 8.61 -9.97
C GLY A 44 -12.70 7.35 -10.67
N LEU A 45 -12.63 6.17 -10.04
CA LEU A 45 -13.19 4.90 -10.51
C LEU A 45 -14.50 4.60 -9.81
N THR A 46 -15.49 4.10 -10.56
CA THR A 46 -16.72 3.56 -9.99
C THR A 46 -16.44 2.20 -9.36
N ALA A 47 -16.47 2.14 -8.03
CA ALA A 47 -16.33 0.93 -7.22
C ALA A 47 -17.69 0.33 -6.83
N GLY A 48 -18.79 1.06 -7.01
CA GLY A 48 -20.11 0.55 -6.67
C GLY A 48 -21.24 1.51 -6.96
N THR A 49 -22.47 1.03 -6.74
CA THR A 49 -23.69 1.82 -6.84
C THR A 49 -24.46 1.78 -5.52
N PHE A 50 -25.15 2.87 -5.24
CA PHE A 50 -25.88 3.08 -4.02
C PHE A 50 -27.23 3.73 -4.37
N ASN A 51 -28.34 3.05 -4.10
CA ASN A 51 -29.68 3.47 -4.48
C ASN A 51 -30.50 3.77 -3.23
N LEU A 52 -30.83 5.04 -3.01
CA LEU A 52 -31.75 5.50 -1.98
C LEU A 52 -33.17 5.56 -2.56
N ILE A 53 -34.08 4.74 -2.08
CA ILE A 53 -35.45 4.66 -2.59
C ILE A 53 -36.34 5.57 -1.74
N GLU A 54 -37.28 6.30 -2.36
CA GLU A 54 -38.18 7.26 -1.68
C GLU A 54 -39.03 6.62 -0.55
N ASP A 55 -39.19 5.30 -0.55
CA ASP A 55 -39.91 4.56 0.50
C ASP A 55 -39.10 4.36 1.79
N GLY A 56 -37.87 4.91 1.85
CA GLY A 56 -36.97 4.80 2.99
C GLY A 56 -36.14 3.52 3.00
N THR A 57 -36.11 2.75 1.91
CA THR A 57 -35.20 1.61 1.74
C THR A 57 -34.00 1.97 0.88
N PHE A 58 -32.89 1.25 1.05
CA PHE A 58 -31.74 1.40 0.17
C PHE A 58 -31.12 0.06 -0.23
N ALA A 59 -30.45 0.06 -1.37
CA ALA A 59 -29.64 -1.05 -1.85
C ALA A 59 -28.27 -0.54 -2.32
N MET A 60 -27.22 -1.26 -1.95
CA MET A 60 -25.84 -0.97 -2.33
C MET A 60 -25.19 -2.21 -2.92
N GLU A 61 -24.47 -2.00 -4.01
CA GLU A 61 -23.65 -3.00 -4.67
C GLU A 61 -22.25 -2.45 -4.85
N VAL A 62 -21.26 -3.11 -4.24
CA VAL A 62 -19.85 -2.77 -4.34
C VAL A 62 -19.16 -3.90 -5.10
N SER A 63 -18.41 -3.54 -6.13
CA SER A 63 -17.58 -4.47 -6.90
C SER A 63 -16.16 -3.92 -6.97
N ALA A 64 -15.26 -4.55 -6.23
CA ALA A 64 -13.84 -4.22 -6.22
C ALA A 64 -13.03 -5.51 -6.08
N ASN A 65 -11.97 -5.65 -6.89
CA ASN A 65 -11.00 -6.76 -6.85
C ASN A 65 -11.61 -8.16 -6.69
N SER A 66 -12.56 -8.50 -7.56
CA SER A 66 -13.28 -9.79 -7.56
C SER A 66 -14.17 -10.08 -6.34
N VAL A 67 -14.34 -9.10 -5.45
CA VAL A 67 -15.30 -9.16 -4.34
C VAL A 67 -16.55 -8.37 -4.74
N GLU A 68 -17.67 -9.08 -4.84
CA GLU A 68 -18.99 -8.47 -4.96
C GLU A 68 -19.68 -8.49 -3.60
N LYS A 69 -20.05 -7.30 -3.11
CA LYS A 69 -20.79 -7.16 -1.86
C LYS A 69 -22.11 -6.45 -2.11
N LYS A 70 -23.19 -7.08 -1.69
CA LYS A 70 -24.55 -6.54 -1.76
C LYS A 70 -25.04 -6.27 -0.36
N MET A 71 -25.59 -5.08 -0.15
CA MET A 71 -26.10 -4.63 1.13
C MET A 71 -27.46 -3.97 0.91
N GLU A 72 -28.38 -4.22 1.82
CA GLU A 72 -29.71 -3.66 1.82
C GLU A 72 -30.04 -3.15 3.22
N GLY A 73 -30.88 -2.13 3.31
CA GLY A 73 -31.28 -1.58 4.59
C GLY A 73 -32.33 -0.50 4.48
N THR A 74 -32.42 0.31 5.52
CA THR A 74 -33.31 1.47 5.55
C THR A 74 -32.52 2.75 5.69
N TRP A 75 -33.08 3.86 5.26
CA TRP A 75 -32.49 5.18 5.42
C TRP A 75 -33.53 6.21 5.83
N THR A 76 -33.04 7.25 6.48
CA THR A 76 -33.79 8.45 6.84
C THR A 76 -32.93 9.67 6.55
N GLN A 77 -33.56 10.81 6.29
CA GLN A 77 -32.87 12.07 6.10
C GLN A 77 -33.44 13.12 7.06
N ASP A 78 -32.54 13.79 7.78
CA ASP A 78 -32.81 14.98 8.58
C ASP A 78 -31.90 16.10 8.07
N GLN A 79 -32.50 17.04 7.33
CA GLN A 79 -31.78 18.11 6.62
C GLN A 79 -30.67 17.55 5.70
N ASP A 80 -29.41 17.79 6.04
CA ASP A 80 -28.23 17.32 5.35
C ASP A 80 -27.72 15.96 5.86
N GLN A 81 -28.26 15.43 6.97
CA GLN A 81 -27.82 14.14 7.51
C GLN A 81 -28.68 13.00 6.99
N ILE A 82 -28.04 12.00 6.41
CA ILE A 82 -28.66 10.73 6.00
C ILE A 82 -28.20 9.65 6.96
N THR A 83 -29.13 9.00 7.65
CA THR A 83 -28.82 7.84 8.49
C THR A 83 -29.23 6.57 7.76
N LEU A 84 -28.25 5.74 7.40
CA LEU A 84 -28.44 4.38 6.92
C LEU A 84 -28.50 3.41 8.10
N THR A 85 -29.37 2.41 8.03
CA THR A 85 -29.44 1.34 9.03
C THR A 85 -29.23 -0.01 8.35
N ILE A 86 -28.14 -0.68 8.72
CA ILE A 86 -27.71 -1.97 8.17
C ILE A 86 -27.56 -2.94 9.32
N ASP A 87 -28.29 -4.06 9.28
CA ASP A 87 -28.32 -5.04 10.38
C ASP A 87 -28.54 -4.41 11.77
N GLY A 88 -29.35 -3.35 11.83
CA GLY A 88 -29.65 -2.61 13.05
C GLY A 88 -28.56 -1.66 13.53
N LYS A 89 -27.46 -1.49 12.78
CA LYS A 89 -26.40 -0.52 13.06
C LYS A 89 -26.57 0.74 12.22
N PRO A 90 -26.58 1.93 12.84
CA PRO A 90 -26.67 3.19 12.10
C PRO A 90 -25.30 3.59 11.51
N ALA A 91 -25.32 4.12 10.30
CA ALA A 91 -24.21 4.81 9.65
C ALA A 91 -24.71 6.17 9.15
N VAL A 92 -24.03 7.25 9.53
CA VAL A 92 -24.43 8.62 9.20
C VAL A 92 -23.59 9.14 8.04
N LEU A 93 -24.26 9.70 7.04
CA LEU A 93 -23.70 10.40 5.90
C LEU A 93 -24.15 11.87 5.94
N VAL A 94 -23.33 12.77 5.39
CA VAL A 94 -23.68 14.18 5.23
C VAL A 94 -23.79 14.50 3.74
N LEU A 95 -24.95 14.99 3.34
CA LEU A 95 -25.29 15.49 2.02
C LEU A 95 -24.77 16.92 1.85
N ASP A 96 -23.77 17.09 1.01
CA ASP A 96 -23.27 18.39 0.57
C ASP A 96 -23.54 18.55 -0.93
N GLY A 97 -24.72 19.12 -1.23
CA GLY A 97 -25.22 19.31 -2.60
C GLY A 97 -25.30 17.99 -3.38
N SER A 98 -24.41 17.80 -4.35
CA SER A 98 -24.39 16.63 -5.25
C SER A 98 -23.52 15.47 -4.75
N SER A 99 -23.08 15.50 -3.49
CA SER A 99 -22.21 14.48 -2.90
C SER A 99 -22.66 14.04 -1.52
N LEU A 100 -22.43 12.77 -1.19
CA LEU A 100 -22.53 12.23 0.17
C LEU A 100 -21.13 11.98 0.71
N THR A 101 -20.87 12.51 1.89
CA THR A 101 -19.65 12.29 2.65
C THR A 101 -19.96 11.40 3.85
N PHE A 102 -18.99 10.58 4.27
CA PHE A 102 -19.12 9.73 5.44
C PHE A 102 -18.04 10.07 6.47
N ASP A 103 -18.36 9.80 7.73
CA ASP A 103 -17.33 9.63 8.75
C ASP A 103 -16.57 8.32 8.45
N PRO A 104 -15.23 8.31 8.41
CA PRO A 104 -14.43 7.09 8.29
C PRO A 104 -14.82 5.99 9.28
N ALA A 105 -15.30 6.34 10.48
CA ALA A 105 -15.80 5.37 11.46
C ALA A 105 -17.05 4.59 10.98
N ASN A 106 -17.78 5.13 10.00
CA ASN A 106 -18.99 4.52 9.42
C ASN A 106 -18.68 3.60 8.22
N LEU A 107 -17.47 3.64 7.65
CA LEU A 107 -17.05 2.79 6.52
C LEU A 107 -17.21 1.29 6.82
N VAL A 108 -16.80 0.88 8.02
CA VAL A 108 -16.93 -0.51 8.49
C VAL A 108 -18.39 -0.93 8.61
N THR A 109 -19.27 -0.02 9.04
CA THR A 109 -20.71 -0.27 9.18
C THR A 109 -21.39 -0.45 7.83
N ILE A 110 -20.94 0.28 6.81
CA ILE A 110 -21.38 0.10 5.42
C ILE A 110 -20.58 -0.97 4.68
N GLY A 111 -19.87 -1.85 5.40
CA GLY A 111 -19.20 -3.01 4.83
C GLY A 111 -18.08 -2.68 3.83
N LEU A 112 -17.60 -1.44 3.80
CA LEU A 112 -16.39 -1.05 3.08
C LEU A 112 -15.22 -1.27 4.03
N ASP A 113 -14.70 -2.49 4.04
CA ASP A 113 -13.51 -2.89 4.79
C ASP A 113 -12.28 -2.97 3.85
N GLN A 114 -11.08 -3.03 4.43
CA GLN A 114 -9.82 -3.11 3.68
C GLN A 114 -9.80 -4.33 2.73
N THR A 115 -10.53 -5.40 3.07
CA THR A 115 -10.67 -6.59 2.23
C THR A 115 -11.58 -6.38 1.02
N THR A 116 -12.62 -5.54 1.14
CA THR A 116 -13.57 -5.24 0.06
C THR A 116 -13.00 -4.20 -0.89
N MET A 117 -12.26 -3.22 -0.38
CA MET A 117 -11.64 -2.17 -1.19
C MET A 117 -10.25 -2.54 -1.73
N ALA A 118 -9.58 -3.49 -1.07
CA ALA A 118 -8.33 -4.14 -1.47
C ALA A 118 -7.34 -3.23 -2.20
N VAL A 119 -7.06 -2.05 -1.64
CA VAL A 119 -5.90 -1.26 -2.04
C VAL A 119 -4.75 -1.76 -1.16
N PRO A 120 -3.82 -2.56 -1.70
CA PRO A 120 -2.79 -3.19 -0.88
C PRO A 120 -1.94 -2.11 -0.21
N GLY A 121 -1.77 -2.18 1.12
CA GLY A 121 -0.88 -1.27 1.84
C GLY A 121 -1.43 0.11 2.20
N THR A 122 -2.72 0.38 2.02
CA THR A 122 -3.35 1.65 2.45
C THR A 122 -4.40 1.44 3.52
N ASP A 123 -4.36 2.26 4.57
CA ASP A 123 -5.44 2.33 5.54
C ASP A 123 -6.67 2.99 4.86
N LEU A 124 -7.88 2.50 5.16
CA LEU A 124 -9.13 3.10 4.69
C LEU A 124 -9.24 4.57 5.09
N SER A 125 -8.62 4.96 6.21
CA SER A 125 -8.52 6.35 6.67
C SER A 125 -7.73 7.25 5.71
N MET A 126 -6.70 6.71 5.05
CA MET A 126 -5.86 7.44 4.08
C MET A 126 -6.59 7.70 2.77
N ILE A 127 -7.44 6.76 2.34
CA ILE A 127 -8.24 6.93 1.12
C ILE A 127 -9.64 7.49 1.39
N ALA A 128 -10.04 7.70 2.65
CA ALA A 128 -11.36 8.22 3.02
C ALA A 128 -11.68 9.57 2.37
N GLY A 129 -10.68 10.46 2.20
CA GLY A 129 -10.84 11.74 1.50
C GLY A 129 -10.97 11.62 -0.03
N LEU A 130 -10.68 10.43 -0.58
CA LEU A 130 -10.71 10.11 -2.02
C LEU A 130 -11.88 9.22 -2.41
N ILE A 131 -12.51 8.58 -1.43
CA ILE A 131 -13.78 7.92 -1.61
C ILE A 131 -14.86 8.99 -1.56
N ARG A 132 -15.69 9.04 -2.60
CA ARG A 132 -16.81 9.95 -2.69
C ARG A 132 -18.03 9.17 -3.12
N ILE A 133 -19.19 9.54 -2.59
CA ILE A 133 -20.45 9.07 -3.12
C ILE A 133 -21.05 10.24 -3.91
N SER A 134 -21.15 10.10 -5.23
CA SER A 134 -21.57 11.18 -6.12
C SER A 134 -22.73 10.75 -7.02
N ARG A 135 -23.46 11.74 -7.54
CA ARG A 135 -24.49 11.51 -8.58
C ARG A 135 -23.88 11.11 -9.93
N GLU A 136 -22.61 11.40 -10.14
CA GLU A 136 -21.87 11.06 -11.36
C GLU A 136 -20.99 9.83 -11.13
N PRO A 137 -20.94 8.89 -12.08
CA PRO A 137 -20.00 7.77 -12.02
C PRO A 137 -18.58 8.25 -12.24
N GLY A 138 -17.62 7.44 -11.80
CA GLY A 138 -16.21 7.60 -12.15
C GLY A 138 -15.94 7.45 -13.66
N LYS A 139 -14.74 7.84 -14.08
CA LYS A 139 -14.29 7.82 -15.48
C LYS A 139 -14.18 6.41 -16.07
N LEU A 140 -14.01 5.42 -15.20
CA LEU A 140 -13.96 3.98 -15.45
C LEU A 140 -14.60 3.23 -14.29
N THR A 141 -15.01 1.99 -14.51
CA THR A 141 -15.29 1.01 -13.44
C THR A 141 -14.03 0.29 -13.03
N MET A 142 -14.02 -0.29 -11.82
CA MET A 142 -12.89 -1.11 -11.37
C MET A 142 -12.65 -2.32 -12.29
N ALA A 143 -13.72 -2.95 -12.79
CA ALA A 143 -13.63 -4.09 -13.70
C ALA A 143 -12.99 -3.72 -15.05
N GLU A 144 -13.30 -2.54 -15.59
CA GLU A 144 -12.67 -2.04 -16.83
C GLU A 144 -11.18 -1.78 -16.65
N LEU A 145 -10.78 -1.24 -15.49
CA LEU A 145 -9.36 -1.03 -15.18
C LEU A 145 -8.62 -2.36 -15.03
N THR A 146 -9.18 -3.33 -14.29
CA THR A 146 -8.59 -4.67 -14.14
C THR A 146 -8.45 -5.37 -15.49
N ALA A 147 -9.48 -5.34 -16.33
CA ALA A 147 -9.43 -5.92 -17.66
C ALA A 147 -8.35 -5.26 -18.55
N TYR A 148 -8.16 -3.96 -18.42
CA TYR A 148 -7.10 -3.24 -19.12
C TYR A 148 -5.71 -3.61 -18.60
N GLN A 149 -5.51 -3.72 -17.28
CA GLN A 149 -4.23 -4.07 -16.67
C GLN A 149 -3.81 -5.52 -16.94
N GLU A 150 -4.74 -6.47 -16.84
CA GLU A 150 -4.46 -7.90 -16.97
C GLU A 150 -4.39 -8.36 -18.42
N ALA A 151 -5.26 -7.84 -19.29
CA ALA A 151 -5.43 -8.33 -20.65
C ALA A 151 -5.05 -7.28 -21.73
N GLY A 152 -4.63 -6.07 -21.34
CA GLY A 152 -4.32 -4.99 -22.28
C GLY A 152 -5.50 -4.55 -23.15
N THR A 153 -6.73 -4.88 -22.74
CA THR A 153 -7.93 -4.64 -23.53
C THR A 153 -8.49 -3.27 -23.19
N LEU A 154 -8.58 -2.38 -24.19
CA LEU A 154 -9.18 -1.06 -24.00
C LEU A 154 -10.68 -1.20 -23.66
N PRO A 155 -11.16 -0.48 -22.64
CA PRO A 155 -12.59 -0.41 -22.34
C PRO A 155 -13.38 0.15 -23.54
N GLU A 156 -14.63 -0.26 -23.67
CA GLU A 156 -15.46 0.12 -24.81
C GLU A 156 -15.58 1.64 -24.92
N GLY A 157 -15.27 2.18 -26.10
CA GLY A 157 -15.34 3.62 -26.36
C GLY A 157 -14.19 4.45 -25.76
N LYS A 158 -13.16 3.81 -25.18
CA LYS A 158 -11.93 4.49 -24.73
C LYS A 158 -10.80 4.34 -25.73
N THR A 159 -10.07 5.42 -25.94
CA THR A 159 -8.80 5.43 -26.68
C THR A 159 -7.62 5.19 -25.72
N GLN A 160 -6.47 4.82 -26.29
CA GLN A 160 -5.23 4.66 -25.52
C GLN A 160 -4.83 5.96 -24.80
N GLU A 161 -4.94 7.09 -25.49
CA GLU A 161 -4.61 8.42 -24.93
C GLU A 161 -5.52 8.79 -23.75
N GLU A 162 -6.81 8.44 -23.82
CA GLU A 162 -7.74 8.63 -22.71
C GLU A 162 -7.41 7.71 -21.52
N MET A 163 -6.96 6.48 -21.78
CA MET A 163 -6.53 5.56 -20.71
C MET A 163 -5.26 6.05 -20.01
N ASP A 164 -4.27 6.51 -20.78
CA ASP A 164 -3.02 7.05 -20.25
C ASP A 164 -3.29 8.31 -19.39
N ALA A 165 -4.18 9.20 -19.85
CA ALA A 165 -4.59 10.37 -19.09
C ALA A 165 -5.33 10.01 -17.78
N ILE A 166 -6.21 9.00 -17.82
CA ILE A 166 -6.91 8.52 -16.61
C ILE A 166 -5.93 7.92 -15.61
N GLN A 167 -4.97 7.10 -16.06
CA GLN A 167 -3.93 6.55 -15.20
C GLN A 167 -3.03 7.65 -14.62
N GLN A 168 -2.64 8.64 -15.43
CA GLN A 168 -1.86 9.78 -14.96
C GLN A 168 -2.60 10.60 -13.89
N GLU A 169 -3.90 10.86 -14.07
CA GLU A 169 -4.70 11.55 -13.07
C GLU A 169 -4.85 10.74 -11.77
N MET A 170 -5.05 9.42 -11.87
CA MET A 170 -5.06 8.54 -10.69
C MET A 170 -3.73 8.59 -9.95
N MET A 171 -2.61 8.58 -10.68
CA MET A 171 -1.26 8.70 -10.11
C MET A 171 -1.04 10.07 -9.47
N ILE A 172 -1.46 11.16 -10.11
CA ILE A 172 -1.38 12.52 -9.52
C ILE A 172 -2.23 12.61 -8.25
N ALA A 173 -3.44 12.04 -8.24
CA ALA A 173 -4.29 12.02 -7.06
C ALA A 173 -3.65 11.24 -5.90
N LEU A 174 -3.02 10.11 -6.21
CA LEU A 174 -2.25 9.31 -5.26
C LEU A 174 -1.02 10.07 -4.74
N MET A 175 -0.25 10.73 -5.63
CA MET A 175 0.91 11.54 -5.24
C MET A 175 0.54 12.80 -4.45
N THR A 176 -0.60 13.42 -4.74
CA THR A 176 -1.09 14.60 -4.01
C THR A 176 -1.52 14.23 -2.59
N LEU A 177 -2.11 13.04 -2.42
CA LEU A 177 -2.40 12.46 -1.11
C LEU A 177 -1.09 12.25 -0.32
N LEU A 178 -0.11 11.59 -0.93
CA LEU A 178 1.20 11.29 -0.34
C LEU A 178 2.08 12.53 -0.11
N GLY A 179 1.85 13.62 -0.84
CA GLY A 179 2.62 14.88 -0.77
C GLY A 179 2.03 15.95 0.14
N SER A 180 0.89 15.72 0.78
CA SER A 180 0.21 16.69 1.66
C SER A 180 0.54 16.54 3.15
N THR A 181 1.81 16.28 3.50
CA THR A 181 2.27 16.35 4.90
C THR A 181 2.47 17.82 5.31
N GLY A 182 1.35 18.47 5.66
CA GLY A 182 1.31 19.84 6.13
C GLY A 182 0.07 20.14 6.96
N GLY A 183 -0.37 19.20 7.79
CA GLY A 183 -1.53 19.41 8.67
C GLY A 183 -1.70 18.25 9.62
N THR A 184 -1.42 18.50 10.90
CA THR A 184 -1.56 17.56 12.01
C THR A 184 -2.98 17.00 12.13
N THR A 185 -3.15 15.74 11.76
CA THR A 185 -4.18 14.82 12.26
C THR A 185 -3.50 13.46 12.38
N GLU A 186 -3.59 12.84 13.57
CA GLU A 186 -2.99 11.54 13.87
C GLU A 186 -3.48 10.50 12.87
N GLU A 187 -2.60 10.24 11.91
CA GLU A 187 -2.56 9.12 10.99
C GLU A 187 -2.18 7.89 11.82
N THR A 188 -3.02 6.86 11.87
CA THR A 188 -2.50 5.52 12.20
C THR A 188 -1.74 5.03 10.99
N ALA A 189 -0.56 5.61 10.78
CA ALA A 189 0.49 5.02 9.97
C ALA A 189 0.68 3.58 10.45
N GLY A 190 0.79 2.65 9.51
CA GLY A 190 1.50 1.41 9.83
C GLY A 190 2.86 1.80 10.41
N PRO A 191 3.40 1.03 11.36
CA PRO A 191 4.66 1.34 12.03
C PRO A 191 5.74 1.74 11.01
N GLU A 192 6.16 3.01 11.06
CA GLU A 192 7.08 3.57 10.08
C GLU A 192 8.48 2.98 10.30
N LEU A 193 9.11 2.51 9.23
CA LEU A 193 10.50 2.06 9.30
C LEU A 193 11.42 3.28 9.16
N THR A 194 12.41 3.38 10.04
CA THR A 194 13.44 4.42 9.93
C THR A 194 14.50 3.99 8.93
N VAL A 195 14.80 4.83 7.94
CA VAL A 195 15.98 4.65 7.10
C VAL A 195 17.22 5.06 7.90
N VAL A 196 18.08 4.09 8.21
CA VAL A 196 19.29 4.29 9.03
C VAL A 196 20.47 4.73 8.17
N GLU A 197 20.58 4.15 6.98
CA GLU A 197 21.56 4.48 5.96
C GLU A 197 21.00 4.12 4.59
N ASP A 198 21.33 4.91 3.58
CA ASP A 198 20.98 4.65 2.20
C ASP A 198 22.12 4.99 1.24
N ASN A 199 22.01 4.48 0.02
CA ASN A 199 22.78 4.94 -1.10
C ASN A 199 21.98 4.73 -2.38
N PHE A 200 22.09 5.69 -3.29
CA PHE A 200 21.52 5.62 -4.62
C PHE A 200 22.60 5.91 -5.66
N TYR A 201 22.61 5.13 -6.73
CA TYR A 201 23.38 5.46 -7.92
C TYR A 201 22.81 4.78 -9.16
N VAL A 202 23.19 5.31 -10.33
CA VAL A 202 22.86 4.73 -11.63
C VAL A 202 24.00 3.81 -12.03
N ARG A 203 23.66 2.61 -12.52
CA ARG A 203 24.61 1.64 -13.05
C ARG A 203 24.15 1.11 -14.40
N GLU A 204 25.07 0.52 -15.14
CA GLU A 204 24.77 -0.28 -16.32
C GLU A 204 24.98 -1.75 -15.99
N GLU A 205 23.98 -2.58 -16.23
CA GLU A 205 24.05 -4.02 -16.02
C GLU A 205 23.44 -4.73 -17.23
N TYR A 206 24.22 -5.59 -17.87
CA TYR A 206 23.85 -6.30 -19.10
C TYR A 206 23.37 -5.40 -20.27
N GLY A 207 23.84 -4.15 -20.34
CA GLY A 207 23.45 -3.18 -21.36
C GLY A 207 22.14 -2.43 -21.06
N THR A 208 21.58 -2.62 -19.87
CA THR A 208 20.45 -1.84 -19.35
C THR A 208 20.97 -0.83 -18.34
N GLN A 209 20.60 0.44 -18.49
CA GLN A 209 20.84 1.45 -17.48
C GLN A 209 19.74 1.35 -16.42
N GLU A 210 20.11 1.29 -15.14
CA GLU A 210 19.16 1.26 -14.04
C GLU A 210 19.60 2.16 -12.89
N GLY A 211 18.64 2.82 -12.25
CA GLY A 211 18.85 3.50 -10.98
C GLY A 211 18.60 2.52 -9.84
N VAL A 212 19.58 2.37 -8.94
CA VAL A 212 19.53 1.40 -7.85
C VAL A 212 19.63 2.11 -6.52
N TYR A 213 18.72 1.76 -5.63
CA TYR A 213 18.63 2.23 -4.26
C TYR A 213 18.86 1.08 -3.29
N PHE A 214 19.77 1.28 -2.35
CA PHE A 214 20.01 0.39 -1.23
C PHE A 214 19.74 1.11 0.07
N ALA A 215 19.14 0.44 1.04
CA ALA A 215 19.02 1.00 2.38
C ALA A 215 19.09 -0.06 3.46
N LYS A 216 19.56 0.36 4.63
CA LYS A 216 19.27 -0.29 5.90
C LYS A 216 18.07 0.41 6.53
N VAL A 217 17.05 -0.36 6.84
CA VAL A 217 15.84 0.13 7.49
C VAL A 217 15.66 -0.56 8.83
N GLN A 218 15.16 0.16 9.83
CA GLN A 218 15.02 -0.30 11.20
C GLN A 218 13.58 -0.13 11.67
N ASN A 219 13.09 -1.14 12.38
CA ASN A 219 11.83 -1.06 13.09
C ASN A 219 12.04 -0.36 14.44
N ASP A 220 11.77 0.95 14.51
CA ASP A 220 11.82 1.70 15.77
C ASP A 220 10.51 1.69 16.55
N ASN A 221 9.51 0.96 16.06
CA ASN A 221 8.20 0.86 16.67
C ASN A 221 8.22 -0.13 17.84
N ASP A 222 7.20 -0.06 18.69
CA ASP A 222 7.02 -0.99 19.82
C ASP A 222 6.32 -2.30 19.44
N SER A 223 5.95 -2.45 18.17
CA SER A 223 5.33 -3.63 17.59
C SER A 223 6.16 -4.23 16.45
N VAL A 224 5.94 -5.52 16.20
CA VAL A 224 6.46 -6.22 15.02
C VAL A 224 5.96 -5.57 13.73
N VAL A 225 6.81 -5.57 12.71
CA VAL A 225 6.53 -5.05 11.37
C VAL A 225 6.82 -6.11 10.31
N TYR A 226 5.93 -6.22 9.32
CA TYR A 226 6.19 -6.99 8.11
C TYR A 226 6.35 -6.07 6.90
N LEU A 227 7.52 -6.03 6.29
CA LEU A 227 7.79 -5.30 5.06
C LEU A 227 7.17 -6.05 3.87
N SER A 228 6.11 -5.48 3.27
CA SER A 228 5.33 -6.16 2.23
C SER A 228 5.70 -5.76 0.81
N SER A 229 6.08 -4.50 0.61
CA SER A 229 6.37 -3.95 -0.70
C SER A 229 7.15 -2.64 -0.59
N GLY A 230 7.59 -2.13 -1.72
CA GLY A 230 8.30 -0.87 -1.83
C GLY A 230 8.34 -0.39 -3.27
N SER A 231 8.43 0.91 -3.46
CA SER A 231 8.52 1.54 -4.77
C SER A 231 9.67 2.54 -4.82
N LEU A 232 10.21 2.69 -6.02
CA LEU A 232 11.23 3.67 -6.35
C LEU A 232 10.75 4.43 -7.59
N VAL A 233 10.77 5.76 -7.52
CA VAL A 233 10.48 6.65 -8.65
C VAL A 233 11.69 7.54 -8.87
N LEU A 234 12.17 7.58 -10.10
CA LEU A 234 13.31 8.37 -10.55
C LEU A 234 12.83 9.55 -11.37
N MET A 235 13.37 10.74 -11.08
CA MET A 235 12.96 11.99 -11.71
C MET A 235 14.15 12.75 -12.30
N ASP A 236 13.92 13.41 -13.42
CA ASP A 236 14.85 14.38 -14.01
C ASP A 236 14.83 15.73 -13.26
N ALA A 237 15.65 16.68 -13.73
CA ALA A 237 15.76 18.01 -13.15
C ALA A 237 14.46 18.85 -13.24
N ASP A 238 13.61 18.54 -14.23
CA ASP A 238 12.31 19.19 -14.44
C ASP A 238 11.17 18.48 -13.66
N LYS A 239 11.52 17.46 -12.86
CA LYS A 239 10.61 16.62 -12.06
C LYS A 239 9.68 15.73 -12.90
N ASN A 240 10.07 15.40 -14.12
CA ASN A 240 9.40 14.35 -14.88
C ASN A 240 9.88 12.98 -14.42
N VAL A 241 8.98 12.01 -14.38
CA VAL A 241 9.32 10.61 -14.09
C VAL A 241 10.06 10.01 -15.29
N ILE A 242 11.24 9.45 -15.04
CA ILE A 242 12.12 8.85 -16.07
C ILE A 242 12.37 7.36 -15.84
N GLY A 243 11.97 6.82 -14.69
CA GLY A 243 12.03 5.40 -14.35
C GLY A 243 11.24 5.14 -13.07
N GLN A 244 10.63 3.96 -12.95
CA GLN A 244 9.90 3.57 -11.75
C GLN A 244 9.84 2.05 -11.57
N THR A 245 9.67 1.61 -10.32
CA THR A 245 9.36 0.22 -9.96
C THR A 245 8.42 0.19 -8.76
N GLU A 246 7.59 -0.84 -8.67
CA GLU A 246 6.84 -1.21 -7.47
C GLU A 246 7.32 -2.56 -6.90
N PHE A 247 8.42 -3.07 -7.45
CA PHE A 247 9.01 -4.32 -7.03
C PHE A 247 10.10 -4.07 -5.98
N LEU A 248 9.80 -4.43 -4.74
CA LEU A 248 10.79 -4.52 -3.68
C LEU A 248 11.59 -5.82 -3.81
N GLU A 249 12.87 -5.69 -4.12
CA GLU A 249 13.79 -6.81 -3.99
C GLU A 249 14.12 -6.97 -2.50
N ILE A 250 13.41 -7.90 -1.87
CA ILE A 250 13.63 -8.30 -0.49
C ILE A 250 15.00 -8.98 -0.42
N THR A 251 16.00 -8.20 -0.04
CA THR A 251 17.37 -8.69 0.12
C THR A 251 17.66 -9.15 1.54
N GLY A 252 16.90 -8.69 2.54
CA GLY A 252 16.99 -9.09 3.94
C GLY A 252 15.71 -9.78 4.48
N SER A 253 15.58 -9.83 5.80
CA SER A 253 14.34 -10.30 6.46
C SER A 253 13.20 -9.31 6.24
N CYS A 254 11.97 -9.82 6.05
CA CYS A 254 10.75 -9.01 5.97
C CYS A 254 10.07 -8.82 7.31
N TYR A 255 10.38 -9.68 8.29
CA TYR A 255 9.75 -9.67 9.60
C TYR A 255 10.71 -9.07 10.64
N LEU A 256 10.36 -7.92 11.20
CA LEU A 256 11.22 -7.16 12.10
C LEU A 256 10.56 -7.00 13.46
N GLU A 257 11.17 -7.55 14.51
CA GLU A 257 10.81 -7.21 15.89
C GLU A 257 11.24 -5.76 16.23
N PRO A 258 10.67 -5.16 17.29
CA PRO A 258 11.13 -3.86 17.79
C PRO A 258 12.65 -3.78 17.97
N GLY A 259 13.27 -2.81 17.31
CA GLY A 259 14.72 -2.56 17.31
C GLY A 259 15.51 -3.37 16.27
N GLU A 260 14.88 -4.27 15.52
CA GLU A 260 15.55 -5.01 14.45
C GLU A 260 15.66 -4.20 13.16
N ALA A 261 16.69 -4.50 12.38
CA ALA A 261 16.96 -3.85 11.11
C ALA A 261 17.17 -4.87 10.00
N THR A 262 16.89 -4.45 8.77
CA THR A 262 17.08 -5.24 7.55
C THR A 262 17.64 -4.39 6.44
N PHE A 263 18.08 -5.04 5.37
CA PHE A 263 18.53 -4.38 4.16
C PHE A 263 17.52 -4.59 3.03
N ILE A 264 17.37 -3.58 2.18
CA ILE A 264 16.46 -3.58 1.05
C ILE A 264 17.15 -3.09 -0.22
N SER A 265 16.66 -3.57 -1.37
CA SER A 265 17.10 -3.13 -2.70
C SER A 265 15.86 -2.78 -3.54
N LEU A 266 15.96 -1.68 -4.27
CA LEU A 266 14.98 -1.26 -5.28
C LEU A 266 15.75 -0.84 -6.52
N SER A 267 15.33 -1.29 -7.69
CA SER A 267 15.88 -0.82 -8.96
C SER A 267 14.80 -0.50 -9.97
N ALA A 268 15.05 0.55 -10.75
CA ALA A 268 14.17 0.98 -11.82
C ALA A 268 14.98 1.19 -13.11
N ASP A 269 14.49 0.60 -14.19
CA ASP A 269 15.07 0.75 -15.52
C ASP A 269 15.03 2.22 -15.96
N LEU A 270 16.09 2.63 -16.64
CA LEU A 270 16.28 3.96 -17.20
C LEU A 270 16.57 3.84 -18.70
N ALA A 271 16.06 4.80 -19.47
CA ALA A 271 16.46 4.92 -20.87
C ALA A 271 17.95 5.31 -20.96
N GLU A 272 18.66 4.75 -21.95
CA GLU A 272 20.09 4.99 -22.13
C GLU A 272 20.42 6.50 -22.21
N GLY A 273 21.40 6.92 -21.43
CA GLY A 273 21.88 8.31 -21.40
C GLY A 273 21.02 9.26 -20.56
N THR A 274 20.02 8.74 -19.85
CA THR A 274 19.27 9.54 -18.88
C THR A 274 20.02 9.67 -17.56
N VAL A 275 19.76 10.77 -16.86
CA VAL A 275 20.37 11.07 -15.56
C VAL A 275 19.24 11.41 -14.60
N ALA A 276 19.13 10.62 -13.53
CA ALA A 276 18.23 10.95 -12.43
C ALA A 276 18.81 12.11 -11.60
N ASP A 277 18.03 13.18 -11.46
CA ASP A 277 18.33 14.31 -10.58
C ASP A 277 17.88 14.04 -9.14
N SER A 278 16.76 13.34 -9.01
CA SER A 278 16.18 13.01 -7.70
C SER A 278 15.42 11.68 -7.75
N TYR A 279 15.20 11.10 -6.58
CA TYR A 279 14.44 9.88 -6.42
C TYR A 279 13.50 9.99 -5.21
N THR A 280 12.43 9.21 -5.22
CA THR A 280 11.58 8.98 -4.05
C THR A 280 11.43 7.48 -3.83
N VAL A 281 11.53 7.08 -2.57
CA VAL A 281 11.31 5.70 -2.13
C VAL A 281 10.12 5.68 -1.19
N HIS A 282 9.23 4.71 -1.39
CA HIS A 282 8.16 4.43 -0.46
C HIS A 282 8.23 2.96 -0.05
N LEU A 283 8.10 2.69 1.25
CA LEU A 283 8.07 1.34 1.78
C LEU A 283 6.73 1.11 2.45
N THR A 284 6.18 -0.08 2.21
CA THR A 284 4.88 -0.45 2.75
C THR A 284 5.08 -1.57 3.76
N THR A 285 4.52 -1.36 4.93
CA THR A 285 4.51 -2.34 6.01
C THR A 285 3.10 -2.82 6.29
N THR A 286 2.96 -4.09 6.64
CA THR A 286 1.69 -4.70 7.04
C THR A 286 1.85 -5.44 8.36
N LEU A 287 0.73 -5.77 9.00
CA LEU A 287 0.72 -6.67 10.15
C LEU A 287 0.47 -8.10 9.66
N ARG A 288 1.51 -8.94 9.69
CA ARG A 288 1.42 -10.37 9.38
C ARG A 288 1.88 -11.22 10.56
N PRO A 289 1.03 -11.44 11.58
CA PRO A 289 1.45 -12.12 12.82
C PRO A 289 1.69 -13.64 12.67
N TYR A 290 1.48 -14.20 11.48
CA TYR A 290 1.61 -15.65 11.22
C TYR A 290 2.86 -16.02 10.41
N GLU A 291 3.50 -15.05 9.75
CA GLU A 291 4.79 -15.24 9.09
C GLU A 291 5.87 -14.82 10.07
N THR A 292 6.94 -15.60 10.20
CA THR A 292 8.06 -15.25 11.09
C THR A 292 9.38 -15.53 10.39
N ASP A 293 10.30 -14.57 10.44
CA ASP A 293 11.71 -14.84 10.18
C ASP A 293 12.42 -15.04 11.52
N THR A 294 13.27 -16.06 11.61
CA THR A 294 14.16 -16.23 12.75
C THR A 294 15.52 -15.67 12.39
N ILE A 295 15.93 -14.57 13.03
CA ILE A 295 17.28 -14.03 12.89
C ILE A 295 18.32 -15.04 13.38
N LEU A 296 19.36 -15.24 12.58
CA LEU A 296 20.49 -16.08 12.89
C LEU A 296 21.73 -15.25 13.23
N PRO A 297 22.48 -15.65 14.28
CA PRO A 297 23.68 -14.94 14.65
C PRO A 297 24.77 -15.10 13.58
N VAL A 298 25.20 -13.97 13.03
CA VAL A 298 26.41 -13.88 12.20
C VAL A 298 27.60 -13.69 13.13
N THR A 299 28.53 -14.65 13.14
CA THR A 299 29.70 -14.65 14.03
C THR A 299 30.92 -13.97 13.42
N ALA A 300 30.96 -13.84 12.09
CA ALA A 300 31.95 -13.04 11.38
C ALA A 300 31.39 -12.53 10.04
N ALA A 301 31.74 -11.30 9.66
CA ALA A 301 31.50 -10.75 8.33
C ALA A 301 32.79 -10.07 7.86
N GLU A 302 33.24 -10.38 6.66
CA GLU A 302 34.52 -9.88 6.15
C GLU A 302 34.51 -9.68 4.63
N LEU A 303 35.32 -8.72 4.20
CA LEU A 303 35.63 -8.52 2.79
C LEU A 303 36.90 -9.32 2.44
N ARG A 304 36.81 -10.16 1.41
CA ARG A 304 37.95 -10.91 0.87
C ARG A 304 38.32 -10.35 -0.49
N VAL A 305 39.63 -10.25 -0.74
CA VAL A 305 40.15 -9.73 -2.01
C VAL A 305 41.03 -10.77 -2.66
N LYS A 306 40.69 -11.17 -3.88
CA LYS A 306 41.53 -12.02 -4.73
C LYS A 306 42.18 -11.15 -5.82
N LYS A 307 43.48 -11.34 -6.06
CA LYS A 307 44.25 -10.56 -7.03
C LYS A 307 44.85 -11.47 -8.12
N GLU A 308 44.02 -12.03 -8.99
CA GLU A 308 44.49 -12.84 -10.13
C GLU A 308 44.43 -12.10 -11.47
N TYR A 309 43.33 -11.39 -11.76
CA TYR A 309 43.12 -10.63 -13.02
C TYR A 309 42.67 -9.18 -12.77
N GLY A 310 42.97 -8.65 -11.58
CA GLY A 310 42.37 -7.45 -11.01
C GLY A 310 41.91 -7.72 -9.58
N PRO A 311 41.51 -6.69 -8.80
CA PRO A 311 40.93 -6.92 -7.49
C PRO A 311 39.50 -7.47 -7.64
N ALA A 312 39.31 -8.76 -7.36
CA ALA A 312 37.99 -9.36 -7.21
C ALA A 312 37.60 -9.33 -5.73
N TYR A 313 36.50 -8.66 -5.43
CA TYR A 313 35.98 -8.50 -4.07
C TYR A 313 34.90 -9.54 -3.80
N TYR A 314 34.98 -10.18 -2.63
CA TYR A 314 33.99 -11.13 -2.17
C TYR A 314 33.54 -10.75 -0.77
N ALA A 315 32.23 -10.61 -0.57
CA ALA A 315 31.67 -10.52 0.76
C ALA A 315 31.53 -11.94 1.32
N ALA A 316 31.92 -12.12 2.58
CA ALA A 316 31.77 -13.39 3.27
C ALA A 316 31.12 -13.19 4.64
N ALA A 317 30.18 -14.07 4.98
CA ALA A 317 29.53 -14.12 6.28
C ALA A 317 29.59 -15.54 6.84
N THR A 318 30.03 -15.66 8.09
CA THR A 318 30.01 -16.90 8.86
C THR A 318 28.85 -16.86 9.83
N LEU A 319 28.01 -17.87 9.77
CA LEU A 319 26.89 -18.07 10.68
C LEU A 319 26.95 -19.46 11.31
N THR A 320 26.37 -19.56 12.50
CA THR A 320 26.33 -20.79 13.29
C THR A 320 24.87 -21.15 13.53
N ASN A 321 24.48 -22.41 13.29
CA ASN A 321 23.17 -22.90 13.73
C ASN A 321 23.18 -23.05 15.26
N PRO A 322 22.43 -22.22 16.01
CA PRO A 322 22.47 -22.24 17.47
C PRO A 322 21.56 -23.33 18.07
N THR A 323 20.78 -24.02 17.24
CA THR A 323 19.75 -24.98 17.68
C THR A 323 20.30 -26.41 17.80
N ASP A 324 19.50 -27.29 18.40
CA ASP A 324 19.77 -28.73 18.52
C ASP A 324 19.27 -29.56 17.33
N LYS A 325 18.75 -28.91 16.28
CA LYS A 325 18.23 -29.54 15.06
C LYS A 325 18.87 -28.95 13.80
N PRO A 326 18.89 -29.67 12.67
CA PRO A 326 19.25 -29.07 11.39
C PRO A 326 18.33 -27.89 11.04
N MET A 327 18.89 -26.87 10.38
CA MET A 327 18.14 -25.70 9.88
C MET A 327 18.27 -25.60 8.36
N ALA A 328 17.14 -25.47 7.68
CA ALA A 328 17.03 -25.25 6.23
C ALA A 328 16.68 -23.79 5.92
N PHE A 329 16.67 -23.43 4.63
CA PHE A 329 16.19 -22.13 4.12
C PHE A 329 16.87 -20.92 4.79
N ILE A 330 18.15 -21.06 5.07
CA ILE A 330 18.97 -19.97 5.61
C ILE A 330 19.26 -19.00 4.47
N SER A 331 18.97 -17.72 4.69
CA SER A 331 19.36 -16.62 3.83
C SER A 331 20.32 -15.70 4.58
N VAL A 332 21.23 -15.07 3.84
CA VAL A 332 22.14 -14.06 4.36
C VAL A 332 22.23 -12.90 3.38
N VAL A 333 22.09 -11.70 3.90
CA VAL A 333 22.40 -10.45 3.20
C VAL A 333 23.72 -9.94 3.72
N MET A 334 24.58 -9.52 2.80
CA MET A 334 25.88 -8.93 3.08
C MET A 334 25.90 -7.53 2.46
N ALA A 335 25.88 -6.52 3.31
CA ALA A 335 26.02 -5.12 2.98
C ALA A 335 27.50 -4.75 2.93
N VAL A 336 27.98 -4.38 1.75
CA VAL A 336 29.36 -3.96 1.55
C VAL A 336 29.45 -2.45 1.68
N LYS A 337 30.39 -1.99 2.51
CA LYS A 337 30.59 -0.58 2.83
C LYS A 337 32.00 -0.13 2.52
N ASP A 338 32.15 1.16 2.28
CA ASP A 338 33.46 1.76 2.14
C ASP A 338 34.16 2.00 3.48
N SER A 339 35.36 2.60 3.44
CA SER A 339 36.13 2.90 4.65
C SER A 339 35.49 3.95 5.57
N ALA A 340 34.57 4.77 5.05
CA ALA A 340 33.80 5.76 5.80
C ALA A 340 32.49 5.17 6.37
N GLY A 341 32.18 3.91 6.04
CA GLY A 341 30.94 3.24 6.44
C GLY A 341 29.77 3.51 5.50
N LYS A 342 29.98 4.15 4.34
CA LYS A 342 28.92 4.36 3.35
C LYS A 342 28.56 3.04 2.66
N LEU A 343 27.26 2.76 2.54
CA LEU A 343 26.75 1.58 1.83
C LEU A 343 27.10 1.66 0.34
N ILE A 344 27.73 0.61 -0.19
CA ILE A 344 28.12 0.48 -1.60
C ILE A 344 27.13 -0.42 -2.34
N ALA A 345 26.94 -1.63 -1.83
CA ALA A 345 26.16 -2.66 -2.50
C ALA A 345 25.64 -3.70 -1.51
N LEU A 346 24.58 -4.39 -1.91
CA LEU A 346 24.06 -5.55 -1.22
C LEU A 346 24.35 -6.81 -2.05
N THR A 347 24.65 -7.90 -1.36
CA THR A 347 24.73 -9.22 -1.99
C THR A 347 24.06 -10.26 -1.10
N VAL A 348 23.28 -11.15 -1.73
CA VAL A 348 22.50 -12.17 -1.02
C VAL A 348 23.05 -13.55 -1.35
N ASN A 349 23.08 -14.44 -0.36
CA ASN A 349 23.38 -15.86 -0.54
C ASN A 349 22.56 -16.68 0.48
N GLY A 350 22.58 -18.00 0.39
CA GLY A 350 21.82 -18.85 1.30
C GLY A 350 22.02 -20.35 1.07
N LEU A 351 21.29 -21.14 1.84
CA LEU A 351 21.25 -22.60 1.78
C LEU A 351 19.86 -23.07 1.32
N TYR A 352 19.53 -22.85 0.05
CA TYR A 352 18.20 -23.15 -0.51
C TYR A 352 17.89 -24.66 -0.62
N GLN A 353 18.90 -25.53 -0.73
CA GLN A 353 18.75 -26.99 -0.86
C GLN A 353 19.60 -27.78 0.13
N ASN A 354 20.11 -27.11 1.17
CA ASN A 354 21.00 -27.71 2.15
C ASN A 354 20.52 -27.35 3.55
N GLU A 355 20.81 -28.23 4.51
CA GLU A 355 20.59 -27.96 5.92
C GLU A 355 21.93 -27.71 6.61
N LEU A 356 21.95 -26.73 7.52
CA LEU A 356 23.06 -26.55 8.44
C LEU A 356 22.81 -27.41 9.68
N ALA A 357 23.66 -28.41 9.91
CA ALA A 357 23.54 -29.28 11.08
C ALA A 357 23.62 -28.50 12.40
N ALA A 358 22.98 -29.05 13.44
CA ALA A 358 22.97 -28.49 14.79
C ALA A 358 24.38 -28.13 15.29
N GLY A 359 24.54 -26.93 15.85
CA GLY A 359 25.82 -26.43 16.38
C GLY A 359 26.94 -26.24 15.34
N SER A 360 26.68 -26.49 14.05
CA SER A 360 27.69 -26.34 12.99
C SER A 360 27.71 -24.91 12.44
N SER A 361 28.83 -24.54 11.82
CA SER A 361 29.00 -23.23 11.18
C SER A 361 29.30 -23.38 9.69
N VAL A 362 28.88 -22.39 8.92
CA VAL A 362 29.15 -22.27 7.49
C VAL A 362 29.60 -20.85 7.16
N THR A 363 30.51 -20.71 6.22
CA THR A 363 30.83 -19.41 5.62
C THR A 363 30.22 -19.35 4.23
N LEU A 364 29.28 -18.44 4.04
CA LEU A 364 28.70 -18.12 2.73
C LEU A 364 29.51 -16.97 2.13
N ILE A 365 29.79 -17.07 0.84
CA ILE A 365 30.66 -16.12 0.13
C ILE A 365 29.93 -15.75 -1.15
N ASN A 366 29.87 -14.46 -1.47
CA ASN A 366 29.40 -14.01 -2.78
C ASN A 366 30.34 -12.96 -3.37
N SER A 367 30.48 -12.95 -4.69
CA SER A 367 31.25 -11.91 -5.38
C SER A 367 30.47 -10.60 -5.39
N LEU A 368 31.19 -9.49 -5.28
CA LEU A 368 30.61 -8.18 -5.59
C LEU A 368 30.35 -8.06 -7.09
N SER A 369 29.28 -7.38 -7.49
CA SER A 369 29.00 -7.13 -8.90
C SER A 369 30.06 -6.18 -9.49
N ASP A 370 30.32 -6.32 -10.80
CA ASP A 370 31.26 -5.45 -11.51
C ASP A 370 30.79 -3.98 -11.43
N SER A 371 29.48 -3.75 -11.52
CA SER A 371 28.85 -2.43 -11.39
C SER A 371 29.13 -1.74 -10.04
N ALA A 372 29.21 -2.50 -8.94
CA ALA A 372 29.58 -1.95 -7.63
C ALA A 372 31.07 -1.58 -7.55
N VAL A 373 31.93 -2.34 -8.24
CA VAL A 373 33.37 -2.06 -8.32
C VAL A 373 33.64 -0.83 -9.21
N GLU A 374 32.89 -0.69 -10.31
CA GLU A 374 32.91 0.49 -11.17
C GLU A 374 32.44 1.73 -10.42
N TYR A 375 31.31 1.66 -9.71
CA TYR A 375 30.84 2.73 -8.84
C TYR A 375 31.93 3.22 -7.87
N CYS A 376 32.64 2.27 -7.24
CA CYS A 376 33.74 2.62 -6.35
C CYS A 376 34.87 3.36 -7.07
N THR A 377 35.25 2.87 -8.25
CA THR A 377 36.31 3.47 -9.08
C THR A 377 35.96 4.89 -9.49
N ASP A 378 34.74 5.12 -9.97
CA ASP A 378 34.26 6.41 -10.44
C ASP A 378 34.13 7.45 -9.32
N ASN A 379 33.83 6.98 -8.11
CA ASN A 379 33.67 7.84 -6.93
C ASN A 379 34.94 7.91 -6.07
N GLY A 380 36.06 7.33 -6.52
CA GLY A 380 37.33 7.34 -5.79
C GLY A 380 37.27 6.68 -4.41
N THR A 381 36.36 5.71 -4.24
CA THR A 381 36.20 4.91 -3.01
C THR A 381 36.61 3.46 -3.26
N THR A 382 36.63 2.64 -2.22
CA THR A 382 36.93 1.20 -2.32
C THR A 382 36.10 0.42 -1.30
N PRO A 383 35.62 -0.79 -1.64
CA PRO A 383 35.04 -1.69 -0.66
C PRO A 383 36.02 -1.95 0.49
N ALA A 384 35.54 -1.87 1.73
CA ALA A 384 36.40 -2.02 2.91
C ALA A 384 35.78 -2.89 4.02
N GLN A 385 34.47 -2.84 4.20
CA GLN A 385 33.78 -3.48 5.32
C GLN A 385 32.58 -4.28 4.83
N VAL A 386 32.17 -5.29 5.61
CA VAL A 386 30.95 -6.06 5.39
C VAL A 386 30.16 -6.09 6.69
N GLU A 387 28.91 -5.68 6.62
CA GLU A 387 27.88 -5.96 7.62
C GLU A 387 26.97 -7.05 7.06
N ALA A 388 26.49 -7.98 7.88
CA ALA A 388 25.64 -9.05 7.38
C ALA A 388 24.56 -9.45 8.38
N PHE A 389 23.37 -9.73 7.85
CA PHE A 389 22.25 -10.29 8.60
C PHE A 389 21.86 -11.63 7.97
N ALA A 390 21.60 -12.62 8.81
CA ALA A 390 21.15 -13.94 8.39
C ALA A 390 19.80 -14.24 9.04
N TRP A 391 18.95 -14.97 8.34
CA TRP A 391 17.64 -15.37 8.85
C TRP A 391 17.19 -16.69 8.24
N VAL A 392 16.17 -17.28 8.84
CA VAL A 392 15.41 -18.40 8.29
C VAL A 392 13.97 -17.98 8.19
N SER A 393 13.44 -18.01 6.97
CA SER A 393 12.02 -17.77 6.73
C SER A 393 11.21 -19.01 7.06
N VAL A 394 10.29 -18.86 8.02
CA VAL A 394 9.33 -19.90 8.38
C VAL A 394 8.02 -19.56 7.67
N ILE A 395 7.76 -20.28 6.58
CA ILE A 395 6.50 -20.21 5.83
C ILE A 395 5.46 -21.13 6.48
#